data_AF-A0A0P7DR66-F1
#
_entry.id   AF-A0A0P7DR66-F1
#
_cell.length_a   1.000
_cell.length_b   1.000
_cell.length_c   1.000
_cell.angle_alpha   90.00
_cell.angle_beta   90.00
_cell.angle_gamma   90.00
#
_symmetry.space_group_name_H-M   'P 1'
#
loop_
_entity.id
_entity.type
_entity.pdbx_description
1 polymer ?
#
loop_
_entity_poly.entity_id
_entity_poly.type
_entity_poly.pdbx_seq_one_letter_code
_entity_poly.pdbx_strand_id
1 'polypeptide(L)'
;MLLFNTAPADVFYKKQKTCPHCHSEHYSLSNHSKVLRFTILPIMPLSINYQRQCDDCGYVTPAPWYSLPALELASFIKYFIGLFIIVYLLVKALIGANEQTENEQTYLNEPKLFDTYFVYSDKFTGKPKRINNLKVAQLVELDDKNMTFRVANYTYKYNKDIEIAMRTSMLVQDDYFSSKTLTFSKSQIQQLYDEGSIYKIMRPELYSLFGGFVMHPPRPKPLYTGVKLDKHNQEGITYFKDGLYEEALKSFTLSAEDGYSWGQLNLGQMYRDGQGTNVNNEKAAYWLNKATLQGNPKAKVELAELCLSYDCSKLNTQ
;
A
#
# COMPACT_ATOMS: atom_id res chain seq x y z
N MET A 1 -15.80 -4.36 -34.05
CA MET A 1 -16.14 -3.03 -34.56
C MET A 1 -14.91 -2.16 -34.37
N LEU A 2 -14.33 -1.61 -35.45
CA LEU A 2 -12.99 -1.01 -35.45
C LEU A 2 -12.88 0.09 -34.38
N LEU A 3 -11.95 -0.09 -33.44
CA LEU A 3 -11.69 0.85 -32.33
C LEU A 3 -11.05 2.16 -32.82
N PHE A 4 -10.44 2.13 -34.01
CA PHE A 4 -9.83 3.27 -34.67
C PHE A 4 -10.63 3.67 -35.90
N ASN A 5 -10.99 4.95 -36.00
CA ASN A 5 -11.70 5.51 -37.16
C ASN A 5 -11.13 6.89 -37.51
N THR A 6 -11.41 7.32 -38.73
CA THR A 6 -11.15 8.70 -39.19
C THR A 6 -12.43 9.51 -39.13
N ALA A 7 -12.37 10.71 -38.57
CA ALA A 7 -13.48 11.66 -38.59
C ALA A 7 -12.99 13.04 -39.04
N PRO A 8 -13.85 13.84 -39.71
CA PRO A 8 -13.54 15.25 -39.96
C PRO A 8 -13.30 15.94 -38.63
N ALA A 9 -12.37 16.88 -38.62
CA ALA A 9 -12.09 17.68 -37.45
C ALA A 9 -12.99 18.92 -37.40
N ASP A 10 -13.48 19.26 -36.22
CA ASP A 10 -14.26 20.48 -36.03
C ASP A 10 -13.35 21.72 -35.97
N VAL A 11 -13.87 22.82 -36.50
CA VAL A 11 -13.29 24.15 -36.34
C VAL A 11 -13.55 24.60 -34.91
N PHE A 12 -12.49 24.94 -34.17
CA PHE A 12 -12.63 25.45 -32.80
C PHE A 12 -13.11 26.90 -32.80
N TYR A 13 -12.64 27.71 -33.76
CA TYR A 13 -13.05 29.11 -33.87
C TYR A 13 -13.28 29.56 -35.32
N LYS A 14 -14.51 30.01 -35.62
CA LYS A 14 -14.93 30.46 -36.95
C LYS A 14 -14.91 31.99 -37.02
N LYS A 15 -13.85 32.57 -37.61
CA LYS A 15 -13.78 34.00 -37.91
C LYS A 15 -14.45 34.29 -39.26
N GLN A 16 -15.50 35.11 -39.28
CA GLN A 16 -16.11 35.59 -40.52
C GLN A 16 -15.17 36.57 -41.24
N LYS A 17 -15.19 36.50 -42.57
CA LYS A 17 -14.52 37.43 -43.48
C LYS A 17 -15.45 37.72 -44.64
N THR A 18 -15.25 38.84 -45.31
CA THR A 18 -15.92 39.15 -46.57
C THR A 18 -15.42 38.25 -47.70
N CYS A 19 -16.34 37.71 -48.50
CA CYS A 19 -16.05 36.88 -49.66
C CYS A 19 -15.41 37.72 -50.78
N PRO A 20 -14.26 37.34 -51.35
CA PRO A 20 -13.63 38.09 -52.44
C PRO A 20 -14.40 38.00 -53.77
N HIS A 21 -15.37 37.08 -53.89
CA HIS A 21 -16.13 36.87 -55.13
C HIS A 21 -17.48 37.62 -55.14
N CYS A 22 -18.28 37.50 -54.07
CA CYS A 22 -19.63 38.08 -53.99
C CYS A 22 -19.80 39.16 -52.90
N HIS A 23 -18.74 39.50 -52.16
CA HIS A 23 -18.76 40.46 -51.04
C HIS A 23 -19.69 40.10 -49.87
N SER A 24 -20.17 38.87 -49.79
CA SER A 24 -20.93 38.37 -48.64
C SER A 24 -20.05 38.21 -47.39
N GLU A 25 -20.62 38.49 -46.22
CA GLU A 25 -20.00 38.21 -44.91
C GLU A 25 -20.09 36.72 -44.49
N HIS A 26 -20.84 35.90 -45.24
CA HIS A 26 -20.97 34.47 -45.01
C HIS A 26 -19.80 33.68 -45.61
N TYR A 27 -18.57 34.18 -45.49
CA TYR A 27 -17.36 33.50 -45.95
C TYR A 27 -16.48 33.08 -44.78
N SER A 28 -16.36 31.77 -44.63
CA SER A 28 -16.07 31.19 -43.34
C SER A 28 -15.16 29.97 -43.42
N LEU A 29 -14.42 29.74 -42.34
CA LEU A 29 -13.44 28.65 -42.26
C LEU A 29 -14.15 27.30 -42.02
N SER A 30 -13.75 26.31 -42.81
CA SER A 30 -14.11 24.90 -42.63
C SER A 30 -12.85 24.06 -42.45
N ASN A 31 -12.99 22.96 -41.69
CA ASN A 31 -11.90 22.04 -41.40
C ASN A 31 -12.23 20.66 -42.03
N HIS A 32 -11.41 20.27 -42.99
CA HIS A 32 -11.50 18.99 -43.70
C HIS A 32 -10.31 18.08 -43.35
N SER A 33 -9.68 18.35 -42.20
CA SER A 33 -8.59 17.54 -41.68
C SER A 33 -9.09 16.15 -41.29
N LYS A 34 -8.28 15.14 -41.56
CA LYS A 34 -8.53 13.76 -41.13
C LYS A 34 -7.70 13.48 -39.90
N VAL A 35 -8.35 13.00 -38.84
CA VAL A 35 -7.70 12.69 -37.56
C VAL A 35 -7.93 11.22 -37.27
N LEU A 36 -6.86 10.51 -36.89
CA LEU A 36 -6.97 9.18 -36.33
C LEU A 36 -7.50 9.30 -34.91
N ARG A 37 -8.64 8.68 -34.62
CA ARG A 37 -9.23 8.66 -33.29
C ARG A 37 -9.33 7.23 -32.77
N PHE A 38 -9.14 7.07 -31.47
CA PHE A 38 -9.59 5.88 -30.74
C PHE A 38 -10.88 6.24 -30.02
N THR A 39 -12.00 5.66 -30.46
CA THR A 39 -13.35 6.13 -30.10
C THR A 39 -13.51 7.65 -30.31
N ILE A 40 -13.65 8.44 -29.24
CA ILE A 40 -13.76 9.90 -29.28
C ILE A 40 -12.41 10.62 -29.13
N LEU A 41 -11.36 9.91 -28.72
CA LEU A 41 -10.06 10.48 -28.38
C LEU A 41 -9.19 10.66 -29.64
N PRO A 42 -8.84 11.89 -30.04
CA PRO A 42 -7.89 12.13 -31.12
C PRO A 42 -6.48 11.71 -30.72
N ILE A 43 -5.83 10.92 -31.58
CA ILE A 43 -4.47 10.40 -31.36
C ILE A 43 -3.46 11.22 -32.14
N MET A 44 -3.68 11.36 -33.44
CA MET A 44 -2.81 12.14 -34.31
C MET A 44 -3.54 12.60 -35.59
N PRO A 45 -3.18 13.76 -36.16
CA PRO A 45 -3.69 14.18 -37.46
C PRO A 45 -3.06 13.32 -38.57
N LEU A 46 -3.87 12.82 -39.50
CA LEU A 46 -3.42 12.14 -40.72
C LEU A 46 -3.23 13.13 -41.87
N SER A 47 -4.11 14.13 -41.96
CA SER A 47 -4.00 15.23 -42.93
C SER A 47 -4.60 16.50 -42.34
N ILE A 48 -3.93 17.63 -42.54
CA ILE A 48 -4.41 18.95 -42.08
C ILE A 48 -4.84 19.77 -43.29
N ASN A 49 -6.15 19.91 -43.49
CA ASN A 49 -6.73 20.60 -44.64
C ASN A 49 -7.78 21.59 -44.16
N TYR A 50 -7.53 22.87 -44.36
CA TYR A 50 -8.51 23.93 -44.11
C TYR A 50 -8.89 24.61 -45.42
N GLN A 51 -10.15 24.98 -45.52
CA GLN A 51 -10.69 25.71 -46.63
C GLN A 51 -11.55 26.85 -46.10
N ARG A 52 -11.75 27.88 -46.90
CA ARG A 52 -12.81 28.85 -46.67
C ARG A 52 -13.86 28.67 -47.73
N GLN A 53 -15.12 28.68 -47.31
CA GLN A 53 -16.27 28.54 -48.19
C GLN A 53 -17.24 29.69 -47.94
N CYS A 54 -17.79 30.23 -49.02
CA CYS A 54 -18.86 31.21 -48.96
C CYS A 54 -20.21 30.51 -49.09
N ASP A 55 -21.10 30.72 -48.11
CA ASP A 55 -22.39 30.04 -48.07
C ASP A 55 -23.37 30.61 -49.14
N ASP A 56 -23.20 31.88 -49.54
CA ASP A 56 -24.10 32.54 -50.50
C ASP A 56 -23.79 32.25 -51.96
N CYS A 57 -22.50 32.12 -52.33
CA CYS A 57 -22.09 31.91 -53.73
C CYS A 57 -21.31 30.62 -53.98
N GLY A 58 -21.02 29.83 -52.94
CA GLY A 58 -20.28 28.57 -53.06
C GLY A 58 -18.79 28.72 -53.37
N TYR A 59 -18.23 29.94 -53.36
CA TYR A 59 -16.81 30.16 -53.63
C TYR A 59 -15.92 29.53 -52.54
N VAL A 60 -14.92 28.73 -52.95
CA VAL A 60 -14.02 27.99 -52.05
C VAL A 60 -12.55 28.35 -52.33
N THR A 61 -11.77 28.53 -51.26
CA THR A 61 -10.32 28.73 -51.36
C THR A 61 -9.57 27.95 -50.28
N PRO A 62 -8.35 27.43 -50.56
CA PRO A 62 -7.53 26.80 -49.54
C PRO A 62 -7.12 27.82 -48.46
N ALA A 63 -7.07 27.38 -47.20
CA ALA A 63 -6.59 28.17 -46.07
C ALA A 63 -5.33 27.51 -45.49
N PRO A 64 -4.11 27.98 -45.81
CA PRO A 64 -2.91 27.40 -45.24
C PRO A 64 -2.85 27.64 -43.72
N TRP A 65 -2.18 26.74 -42.99
CA TRP A 65 -2.18 26.73 -41.52
C TRP A 65 -1.69 28.04 -40.88
N TYR A 66 -0.75 28.75 -41.51
CA TYR A 66 -0.24 30.04 -41.04
C TYR A 66 -1.22 31.21 -41.22
N SER A 67 -2.30 31.00 -41.99
CA SER A 67 -3.37 32.00 -42.21
C SER A 67 -4.58 31.82 -41.29
N LEU A 68 -4.50 30.83 -40.39
CA LEU A 68 -5.56 30.50 -39.43
C LEU A 68 -5.56 31.49 -38.27
N PRO A 69 -6.72 31.73 -37.62
CA PRO A 69 -6.78 32.47 -36.37
C PRO A 69 -5.89 31.84 -35.30
N ALA A 70 -5.27 32.66 -34.45
CA ALA A 70 -4.38 32.18 -33.37
C ALA A 70 -5.04 31.13 -32.45
N LEU A 71 -6.33 31.29 -32.15
CA LEU A 71 -7.10 30.33 -31.36
C LEU A 71 -7.23 28.96 -32.05
N GLU A 72 -7.37 28.93 -33.38
CA GLU A 72 -7.44 27.66 -34.11
C GLU A 72 -6.07 26.97 -34.12
N LEU A 73 -5.00 27.75 -34.31
CA LEU A 73 -3.62 27.25 -34.26
C LEU A 73 -3.29 26.65 -32.88
N ALA A 74 -3.67 27.35 -31.80
CA ALA A 74 -3.53 26.86 -30.43
C ALA A 74 -4.33 25.56 -30.20
N SER A 75 -5.48 25.41 -30.86
CA SER A 75 -6.30 24.22 -30.76
C SER A 75 -5.65 22.96 -31.35
N PHE A 76 -4.55 23.06 -32.12
CA PHE A 76 -3.91 21.89 -32.74
C PHE A 76 -3.43 20.84 -31.72
N ILE A 77 -3.13 21.27 -30.49
CA ILE A 77 -2.77 20.36 -29.40
C ILE A 77 -3.87 19.31 -29.15
N LYS A 78 -5.13 19.66 -29.44
CA LYS A 78 -6.28 18.74 -29.31
C LYS A 78 -6.09 17.48 -30.14
N TYR A 79 -5.40 17.54 -31.28
CA TYR A 79 -5.17 16.38 -32.14
C TYR A 79 -4.17 15.37 -31.58
N PHE A 80 -3.40 15.74 -30.55
CA PHE A 80 -2.32 14.93 -29.97
C PHE A 80 -2.60 14.50 -28.53
N ILE A 81 -3.78 14.79 -27.97
CA ILE A 81 -4.12 14.44 -26.57
C ILE A 81 -3.94 12.93 -26.34
N GLY A 82 -4.43 12.09 -27.25
CA GLY A 82 -4.25 10.64 -27.15
C GLY A 82 -2.79 10.22 -27.22
N LEU A 83 -1.98 10.83 -28.10
CA LEU A 83 -0.55 10.57 -28.16
C LEU A 83 0.16 10.94 -26.86
N PHE A 84 -0.16 12.09 -26.26
CA PHE A 84 0.42 12.50 -24.97
C PHE A 84 0.06 11.53 -23.84
N ILE A 85 -1.19 11.06 -23.79
CA ILE A 85 -1.61 10.05 -22.81
C ILE A 85 -0.83 8.75 -23.01
N ILE A 86 -0.68 8.29 -24.26
CA ILE A 86 0.08 7.07 -24.58
C ILE A 86 1.54 7.23 -24.15
N VAL A 87 2.18 8.34 -24.51
CA VAL A 87 3.57 8.64 -24.13
C VAL A 87 3.71 8.69 -22.61
N TYR A 88 2.81 9.37 -21.90
CA TYR A 88 2.82 9.44 -20.44
C TYR A 88 2.73 8.05 -19.80
N LEU A 89 1.79 7.20 -20.27
CA LEU A 89 1.64 5.84 -19.77
C LEU A 89 2.87 4.97 -20.07
N LEU A 90 3.47 5.12 -21.26
CA LEU A 90 4.71 4.42 -21.61
C LEU A 90 5.88 4.85 -20.72
N VAL A 91 6.06 6.16 -20.50
CA VAL A 91 7.09 6.69 -19.60
C VAL A 91 6.88 6.17 -18.18
N LYS A 92 5.64 6.20 -17.66
CA LYS A 92 5.31 5.63 -16.34
C LYS A 92 5.63 4.14 -16.25
N ALA A 93 5.29 3.36 -17.29
CA ALA A 93 5.59 1.94 -17.34
C ALA A 93 7.10 1.65 -17.36
N LEU A 94 7.88 2.45 -18.11
CA LEU A 94 9.33 2.32 -18.17
C LEU A 94 10.00 2.68 -16.84
N ILE A 95 9.60 3.79 -16.21
CA ILE A 95 10.12 4.19 -14.90
C ILE A 95 9.80 3.12 -13.85
N GLY A 96 8.55 2.67 -13.79
CA GLY A 96 8.14 1.64 -12.81
C GLY A 96 8.82 0.29 -13.03
N ALA A 97 9.12 -0.09 -14.27
CA ALA A 97 9.89 -1.31 -14.55
C ALA A 97 11.32 -1.21 -14.00
N ASN A 98 12.00 -0.08 -14.20
CA ASN A 98 13.34 0.15 -13.67
C ASN A 98 13.36 0.16 -12.12
N GLU A 99 12.40 0.84 -11.50
CA GLU A 99 12.27 0.90 -10.04
C GLU A 99 12.05 -0.49 -9.42
N GLN A 100 11.21 -1.32 -10.05
CA GLN A 100 11.00 -2.70 -9.59
C GLN A 100 12.31 -3.51 -9.65
N THR A 101 13.07 -3.40 -10.73
CA THR A 101 14.36 -4.11 -10.87
C THR A 101 15.38 -3.62 -9.84
N GLU A 102 15.46 -2.31 -9.59
CA GLU A 102 16.37 -1.73 -8.58
C GLU A 102 16.02 -2.18 -7.16
N ASN A 103 14.72 -2.23 -6.83
CA ASN A 103 14.23 -2.75 -5.57
C ASN A 103 14.59 -4.23 -5.39
N GLU A 104 14.39 -5.06 -6.41
CA GLU A 104 14.75 -6.50 -6.35
C GLU A 104 16.25 -6.72 -6.16
N GLN A 105 17.10 -5.94 -6.85
CA GLN A 105 18.55 -5.97 -6.63
C GLN A 105 18.94 -5.56 -5.21
N THR A 106 18.26 -4.54 -4.67
CA THR A 106 18.45 -4.15 -3.27
C THR A 106 18.08 -5.29 -2.30
N TYR A 107 16.99 -6.01 -2.58
CA TYR A 107 16.57 -7.15 -1.76
C TYR A 107 17.51 -8.35 -1.86
N LEU A 108 18.14 -8.57 -3.02
CA LEU A 108 19.17 -9.61 -3.20
C LEU A 108 20.46 -9.29 -2.45
N ASN A 109 20.92 -8.05 -2.54
CA ASN A 109 22.17 -7.61 -1.91
C ASN A 109 22.05 -7.52 -0.38
N GLU A 110 20.89 -7.07 0.11
CA GLU A 110 20.61 -6.90 1.54
C GLU A 110 19.33 -7.63 1.94
N PRO A 111 19.33 -8.98 1.98
CA PRO A 111 18.13 -9.76 2.30
C PRO A 111 17.71 -9.56 3.74
N LYS A 112 16.40 -9.56 3.99
CA LYS A 112 15.79 -9.46 5.31
C LYS A 112 14.81 -10.61 5.53
N LEU A 113 14.68 -11.01 6.80
CA LEU A 113 13.71 -12.04 7.17
C LEU A 113 12.32 -11.68 6.63
N PHE A 114 11.62 -12.70 6.15
CA PHE A 114 10.30 -12.63 5.51
C PHE A 114 10.25 -11.95 4.14
N ASP A 115 11.39 -11.59 3.55
CA ASP A 115 11.46 -11.36 2.11
C ASP A 115 10.88 -12.57 1.37
N THR A 116 10.03 -12.27 0.39
CA THR A 116 9.15 -13.22 -0.27
C THR A 116 9.53 -13.35 -1.73
N TYR A 117 9.89 -14.57 -2.13
CA TYR A 117 10.49 -14.91 -3.40
C TYR A 117 9.50 -15.70 -4.23
N PHE A 118 9.31 -15.27 -5.48
CA PHE A 118 8.44 -15.91 -6.44
C PHE A 118 9.31 -16.81 -7.30
N VAL A 119 8.99 -18.10 -7.28
CA VAL A 119 9.89 -19.12 -7.81
C VAL A 119 9.18 -20.10 -8.73
N TYR A 120 9.91 -20.59 -9.72
CA TYR A 120 9.53 -21.80 -10.45
C TYR A 120 9.93 -23.03 -9.62
N SER A 121 8.94 -23.83 -9.24
CA SER A 121 9.09 -24.95 -8.31
C SER A 121 10.09 -25.98 -8.79
N ASP A 122 10.12 -26.28 -10.09
CA ASP A 122 11.01 -27.28 -10.66
C ASP A 122 12.48 -26.94 -10.46
N LYS A 123 12.84 -25.69 -10.77
CA LYS A 123 14.22 -25.22 -10.66
C LYS A 123 14.62 -24.92 -9.21
N PHE A 124 13.70 -24.34 -8.42
CA PHE A 124 14.01 -23.94 -7.04
C PHE A 124 14.02 -25.12 -6.05
N THR A 125 13.18 -26.15 -6.26
CA THR A 125 13.08 -27.31 -5.33
C THR A 125 13.71 -28.58 -5.88
N GLY A 126 14.21 -28.58 -7.12
CA GLY A 126 14.74 -29.76 -7.79
C GLY A 126 13.70 -30.82 -8.18
N LYS A 127 12.41 -30.48 -8.12
CA LYS A 127 11.29 -31.39 -8.46
C LYS A 127 10.97 -31.35 -9.96
N PRO A 128 10.34 -32.39 -10.53
CA PRO A 128 9.93 -32.34 -11.93
C PRO A 128 8.85 -31.27 -12.17
N LYS A 129 8.91 -30.64 -13.35
CA LYS A 129 7.99 -29.59 -13.78
C LYS A 129 6.54 -30.10 -13.87
N ARG A 130 5.61 -29.32 -13.31
CA ARG A 130 4.17 -29.56 -13.37
C ARG A 130 3.45 -28.42 -14.09
N ILE A 131 2.18 -28.62 -14.46
CA ILE A 131 1.33 -27.58 -15.09
C ILE A 131 1.25 -26.33 -14.21
N ASN A 132 1.05 -26.51 -12.91
CA ASN A 132 1.14 -25.44 -11.90
C ASN A 132 2.54 -25.47 -11.29
N ASN A 133 3.40 -24.54 -11.72
CA ASN A 133 4.81 -24.53 -11.35
C ASN A 133 5.21 -23.32 -10.50
N LEU A 134 4.33 -22.35 -10.29
CA LEU A 134 4.67 -21.17 -9.52
C LEU A 134 4.49 -21.47 -8.02
N LYS A 135 5.47 -21.06 -7.21
CA LYS A 135 5.42 -21.15 -5.75
C LYS A 135 5.94 -19.86 -5.12
N VAL A 136 5.62 -19.72 -3.84
CA VAL A 136 6.20 -18.71 -2.97
C VAL A 136 7.22 -19.38 -2.06
N ALA A 137 8.41 -18.82 -1.96
CA ALA A 137 9.40 -19.13 -0.95
C ALA A 137 9.57 -17.91 -0.03
N GLN A 138 9.72 -18.13 1.26
CA GLN A 138 9.90 -17.05 2.22
C GLN A 138 11.16 -17.28 3.04
N LEU A 139 12.00 -16.26 3.13
CA LEU A 139 13.24 -16.29 3.90
C LEU A 139 12.90 -16.32 5.40
N VAL A 140 13.37 -17.33 6.12
CA VAL A 140 13.09 -17.52 7.56
C VAL A 140 14.33 -17.51 8.43
N GLU A 141 15.49 -17.74 7.84
CA GLU A 141 16.78 -17.74 8.53
C GLU A 141 17.83 -17.19 7.57
N LEU A 142 18.73 -16.35 8.12
CA LEU A 142 19.77 -15.67 7.36
C LEU A 142 21.08 -15.73 8.16
N ASP A 143 22.07 -16.38 7.58
CA ASP A 143 23.44 -16.41 8.07
C ASP A 143 24.34 -15.51 7.20
N ASP A 144 25.61 -15.36 7.59
CA ASP A 144 26.59 -14.59 6.82
C ASP A 144 26.68 -15.06 5.35
N LYS A 145 26.58 -16.37 5.12
CA LYS A 145 26.76 -17.00 3.80
C LYS A 145 25.50 -17.67 3.25
N ASN A 146 24.56 -18.03 4.11
CA ASN A 146 23.44 -18.90 3.76
C ASN A 146 22.08 -18.23 4.02
N MET A 147 21.10 -18.66 3.24
CA MET A 147 19.72 -18.22 3.28
C MET A 147 18.83 -19.45 3.33
N THR A 148 17.98 -19.53 4.35
CA THR A 148 17.09 -20.67 4.58
C THR A 148 15.65 -20.25 4.35
N PHE A 149 14.95 -21.00 3.50
CA PHE A 149 13.61 -20.69 3.03
C PHE A 149 12.62 -21.76 3.45
N ARG A 150 11.42 -21.34 3.82
CA ARG A 150 10.23 -22.19 3.79
C ARG A 150 9.52 -22.00 2.45
N VAL A 151 9.04 -23.08 1.85
CA VAL A 151 8.38 -23.04 0.52
C VAL A 151 6.92 -23.40 0.66
N ALA A 152 6.04 -22.70 -0.05
CA ALA A 152 4.61 -22.94 -0.03
C ALA A 152 4.27 -24.40 -0.39
N ASN A 153 3.35 -25.02 0.33
CA ASN A 153 2.77 -26.31 -0.02
C ASN A 153 1.88 -26.19 -1.27
N TYR A 154 1.25 -25.03 -1.46
CA TYR A 154 0.44 -24.69 -2.62
C TYR A 154 1.29 -24.45 -3.89
N THR A 155 0.69 -24.64 -5.06
CA THR A 155 1.24 -24.24 -6.36
C THR A 155 0.22 -23.39 -7.09
N TYR A 156 0.72 -22.44 -7.87
CA TYR A 156 -0.09 -21.48 -8.59
C TYR A 156 0.12 -21.60 -10.09
N LYS A 157 -0.93 -21.24 -10.85
CA LYS A 157 -0.89 -21.21 -12.31
C LYS A 157 -0.45 -19.85 -12.82
N TYR A 158 -0.93 -18.77 -12.20
CA TYR A 158 -0.62 -17.39 -12.58
C TYR A 158 -0.14 -16.54 -11.41
N ASN A 159 0.60 -15.46 -11.70
CA ASN A 159 1.03 -14.49 -10.69
C ASN A 159 -0.15 -13.88 -9.91
N LYS A 160 -1.26 -13.59 -10.60
CA LYS A 160 -2.46 -13.04 -9.94
C LYS A 160 -2.97 -13.94 -8.82
N ASP A 161 -2.82 -15.27 -8.95
CA ASP A 161 -3.33 -16.21 -7.96
C ASP A 161 -2.48 -16.16 -6.68
N ILE A 162 -1.18 -15.88 -6.82
CA ILE A 162 -0.28 -15.61 -5.68
C ILE A 162 -0.68 -14.28 -5.02
N GLU A 163 -0.91 -13.23 -5.81
CA GLU A 163 -1.33 -11.93 -5.29
C GLU A 163 -2.66 -12.01 -4.54
N ILE A 164 -3.62 -12.79 -5.06
CA ILE A 164 -4.89 -13.07 -4.37
C ILE A 164 -4.61 -13.76 -3.04
N ALA A 165 -3.77 -14.79 -3.01
CA ALA A 165 -3.41 -15.49 -1.78
C ALA A 165 -2.76 -14.57 -0.74
N MET A 166 -1.91 -13.62 -1.17
CA MET A 166 -1.33 -12.61 -0.28
C MET A 166 -2.40 -11.65 0.25
N ARG A 167 -3.25 -11.12 -0.64
CA ARG A 167 -4.32 -10.18 -0.29
C ARG A 167 -5.32 -10.78 0.70
N THR A 168 -5.60 -12.07 0.58
CA THR A 168 -6.49 -12.80 1.50
C THR A 168 -5.77 -13.38 2.72
N SER A 169 -4.51 -12.98 2.95
CA SER A 169 -3.70 -13.42 4.09
C SER A 169 -3.54 -14.95 4.18
N MET A 170 -3.52 -15.66 3.04
CA MET A 170 -3.33 -17.11 3.04
C MET A 170 -1.94 -17.52 3.51
N LEU A 171 -0.92 -16.67 3.30
CA LEU A 171 0.47 -16.98 3.65
C LEU A 171 0.70 -17.18 5.15
N VAL A 172 -0.21 -16.69 5.99
CA VAL A 172 -0.18 -16.87 7.45
C VAL A 172 -1.10 -17.98 7.95
N GLN A 173 -1.78 -18.70 7.05
CA GLN A 173 -2.56 -19.87 7.45
C GLN A 173 -1.64 -21.02 7.84
N ASP A 174 -2.10 -21.83 8.78
CA ASP A 174 -1.45 -23.08 9.15
C ASP A 174 -1.24 -23.95 7.89
N ASP A 175 -0.10 -24.62 7.82
CA ASP A 175 0.32 -25.47 6.70
C ASP A 175 0.42 -24.79 5.32
N TYR A 176 0.33 -23.45 5.23
CA TYR A 176 0.58 -22.77 3.96
C TYR A 176 2.00 -23.03 3.46
N PHE A 177 2.98 -22.88 4.35
CA PHE A 177 4.38 -23.20 4.10
C PHE A 177 4.72 -24.61 4.60
N SER A 178 5.58 -25.30 3.86
CA SER A 178 6.14 -26.58 4.30
C SER A 178 6.93 -26.41 5.59
N SER A 179 6.84 -27.40 6.48
CA SER A 179 7.71 -27.50 7.65
C SER A 179 9.17 -27.82 7.28
N LYS A 180 9.41 -28.35 6.07
CA LYS A 180 10.75 -28.56 5.55
C LYS A 180 11.30 -27.27 4.96
N THR A 181 12.52 -26.93 5.35
CA THR A 181 13.25 -25.79 4.83
C THR A 181 14.24 -26.20 3.74
N LEU A 182 14.59 -25.24 2.89
CA LEU A 182 15.65 -25.36 1.90
C LEU A 182 16.69 -24.28 2.17
N THR A 183 17.96 -24.67 2.24
CA THR A 183 19.07 -23.75 2.49
C THR A 183 19.92 -23.62 1.24
N PHE A 184 20.20 -22.37 0.87
CA PHE A 184 21.05 -22.01 -0.27
C PHE A 184 22.12 -21.05 0.21
N SER A 185 23.30 -21.09 -0.41
CA SER A 185 24.25 -19.98 -0.27
C SER A 185 23.73 -18.73 -0.97
N LYS A 186 24.14 -17.54 -0.52
CA LYS A 186 23.81 -16.27 -1.18
C LYS A 186 24.20 -16.27 -2.66
N SER A 187 25.33 -16.89 -3.01
CA SER A 187 25.76 -17.04 -4.41
C SER A 187 24.81 -17.89 -5.25
N GLN A 188 24.22 -18.95 -4.67
CA GLN A 188 23.22 -19.77 -5.37
C GLN A 188 21.92 -19.01 -5.55
N ILE A 189 21.51 -18.19 -4.58
CA ILE A 189 20.32 -17.33 -4.72
C ILE A 189 20.52 -16.30 -5.84
N GLN A 190 21.69 -15.68 -5.94
CA GLN A 190 22.01 -14.80 -7.07
C GLN A 190 21.91 -15.55 -8.39
N GLN A 191 22.53 -16.73 -8.50
CA GLN A 191 22.47 -17.56 -9.71
C GLN A 191 21.02 -17.93 -10.08
N LEU A 192 20.21 -18.33 -9.09
CA LEU A 192 18.79 -18.66 -9.29
C LEU A 192 17.98 -17.45 -9.77
N TYR A 193 18.33 -16.23 -9.36
CA TYR A 193 17.73 -15.01 -9.86
C TYR A 193 18.17 -14.70 -11.30
N ASP A 194 19.48 -14.76 -11.56
CA ASP A 194 20.06 -14.45 -12.88
C ASP A 194 19.55 -15.39 -13.98
N GLU A 195 19.28 -16.67 -13.65
CA GLU A 195 18.70 -17.65 -14.59
C GLU A 195 17.15 -17.61 -14.68
N GLY A 196 16.52 -16.71 -13.91
CA GLY A 196 15.06 -16.52 -13.84
C GLY A 196 14.30 -17.62 -13.11
N SER A 197 14.96 -18.45 -12.31
CA SER A 197 14.30 -19.41 -11.41
C SER A 197 13.56 -18.70 -10.28
N ILE A 198 14.17 -17.65 -9.74
CA ILE A 198 13.53 -16.61 -8.94
C ILE A 198 13.22 -15.48 -9.91
N TYR A 199 11.94 -15.17 -10.10
CA TYR A 199 11.52 -14.20 -11.13
C TYR A 199 10.91 -12.92 -10.56
N LYS A 200 10.71 -12.85 -9.24
CA LYS A 200 10.25 -11.66 -8.52
C LYS A 200 10.58 -11.79 -7.04
N ILE A 201 10.98 -10.68 -6.41
CA ILE A 201 11.26 -10.61 -4.98
C ILE A 201 10.46 -9.45 -4.40
N MET A 202 9.84 -9.66 -3.25
CA MET A 202 9.09 -8.62 -2.55
C MET A 202 9.41 -8.61 -1.07
N ARG A 203 9.60 -7.40 -0.54
CA ARG A 203 9.80 -7.14 0.87
C ARG A 203 8.47 -6.67 1.50
N PRO A 204 7.97 -7.33 2.55
CA PRO A 204 6.77 -6.88 3.25
C PRO A 204 6.98 -5.52 3.92
N GLU A 205 5.99 -4.64 3.83
CA GLU A 205 5.90 -3.41 4.63
C GLU A 205 4.97 -3.68 5.81
N LEU A 206 5.43 -3.43 7.05
CA LEU A 206 4.64 -3.68 8.27
C LEU A 206 3.93 -5.06 8.27
N TYR A 207 4.64 -6.11 7.80
CA TYR A 207 4.17 -7.51 7.73
C TYR A 207 3.23 -7.87 6.56
N SER A 208 2.97 -6.92 5.65
CA SER A 208 1.96 -7.08 4.61
C SER A 208 2.52 -6.98 3.19
N LEU A 209 1.88 -7.71 2.26
CA LEU A 209 2.03 -7.55 0.82
C LEU A 209 0.63 -7.52 0.19
N PHE A 210 0.40 -6.62 -0.77
CA PHE A 210 -0.91 -6.42 -1.40
C PHE A 210 -2.08 -6.19 -0.42
N GLY A 211 -1.78 -5.60 0.75
CA GLY A 211 -2.77 -5.29 1.79
C GLY A 211 -3.19 -6.49 2.67
N GLY A 212 -2.61 -7.67 2.48
CA GLY A 212 -2.83 -8.82 3.36
C GLY A 212 -1.56 -9.26 4.08
N PHE A 213 -1.73 -9.95 5.20
CA PHE A 213 -0.62 -10.42 6.04
C PHE A 213 0.12 -11.58 5.38
N VAL A 214 1.45 -11.47 5.32
CA VAL A 214 2.34 -12.53 4.79
C VAL A 214 3.26 -13.13 5.85
N MET A 215 3.21 -12.55 7.05
CA MET A 215 3.81 -13.08 8.27
C MET A 215 2.93 -12.64 9.45
N HIS A 216 2.94 -13.40 10.54
CA HIS A 216 2.29 -12.93 11.75
C HIS A 216 3.06 -11.72 12.30
N PRO A 217 2.36 -10.63 12.67
CA PRO A 217 2.99 -9.55 13.39
C PRO A 217 3.61 -10.13 14.69
N PRO A 218 4.79 -9.65 15.10
CA PRO A 218 5.37 -10.08 16.36
C PRO A 218 4.37 -9.76 17.45
N ARG A 219 4.15 -10.73 18.36
CA ARG A 219 3.32 -10.47 19.54
C ARG A 219 3.91 -9.25 20.25
N PRO A 220 3.08 -8.26 20.63
CA PRO A 220 3.58 -7.09 21.33
C PRO A 220 4.35 -7.56 22.56
N LYS A 221 5.58 -7.05 22.75
CA LYS A 221 6.35 -7.37 23.94
C LYS A 221 5.48 -7.10 25.17
N PRO A 222 5.36 -8.06 26.10
CA PRO A 222 4.62 -7.81 27.32
C PRO A 222 5.29 -6.63 28.05
N LEU A 223 4.48 -5.68 28.53
CA LEU A 223 5.00 -4.52 29.27
C LEU A 223 5.70 -4.93 30.58
N TYR A 224 5.40 -6.14 31.06
CA TYR A 224 5.91 -6.71 32.30
C TYR A 224 6.67 -8.01 31.98
N THR A 225 7.98 -8.00 32.18
CA THR A 225 8.88 -9.15 31.92
C THR A 225 8.85 -10.14 33.08
N GLY A 226 8.82 -11.45 32.78
CA GLY A 226 8.89 -12.51 33.79
C GLY A 226 7.60 -12.74 34.60
N VAL A 227 6.50 -12.09 34.22
CA VAL A 227 5.21 -12.18 34.91
C VAL A 227 4.16 -12.73 33.96
N LYS A 228 3.43 -13.77 34.40
CA LYS A 228 2.21 -14.21 33.74
C LYS A 228 1.06 -13.29 34.16
N LEU A 229 0.62 -12.43 33.25
CA LEU A 229 -0.54 -11.57 33.45
C LEU A 229 -1.82 -12.37 33.19
N ASP A 230 -2.90 -12.02 33.87
CA ASP A 230 -4.23 -12.52 33.54
C ASP A 230 -4.68 -12.01 32.14
N LYS A 231 -5.79 -12.57 31.67
CA LYS A 231 -6.33 -12.22 30.35
C LYS A 231 -6.77 -10.75 30.27
N HIS A 232 -7.49 -10.28 31.29
CA HIS A 232 -8.06 -8.93 31.29
C HIS A 232 -6.99 -7.83 31.38
N ASN A 233 -5.90 -8.04 32.12
CA ASN A 233 -4.80 -7.08 32.12
C ASN A 233 -4.07 -7.06 30.76
N GLN A 234 -3.93 -8.19 30.08
CA GLN A 234 -3.33 -8.22 28.73
C GLN A 234 -4.20 -7.46 27.71
N GLU A 235 -5.53 -7.65 27.76
CA GLU A 235 -6.48 -6.90 26.94
C GLU A 235 -6.40 -5.39 27.24
N GLY A 236 -6.42 -5.01 28.52
CA GLY A 236 -6.32 -3.61 28.93
C GLY A 236 -5.02 -2.94 28.45
N ILE A 237 -3.88 -3.65 28.53
CA ILE A 237 -2.59 -3.16 28.00
C ILE A 237 -2.66 -2.90 26.49
N THR A 238 -3.39 -3.75 25.76
CA THR A 238 -3.54 -3.62 24.30
C THR A 238 -4.38 -2.39 23.97
N TYR A 239 -5.57 -2.27 24.56
CA TYR A 239 -6.42 -1.10 24.39
C TYR A 239 -5.72 0.20 24.78
N PHE A 240 -4.97 0.20 25.87
CA PHE A 240 -4.23 1.37 26.33
C PHE A 240 -3.19 1.84 25.30
N LYS A 241 -2.43 0.90 24.71
CA LYS A 241 -1.45 1.21 23.65
C LYS A 241 -2.11 1.75 22.38
N ASP A 242 -3.32 1.30 22.09
CA ASP A 242 -4.10 1.73 20.93
C ASP A 242 -4.85 3.06 21.18
N GLY A 243 -4.70 3.66 22.38
CA GLY A 243 -5.37 4.92 22.76
C GLY A 243 -6.84 4.76 23.12
N LEU A 244 -7.33 3.52 23.25
CA LEU A 244 -8.70 3.16 23.60
C LEU A 244 -8.85 3.13 25.13
N TYR A 245 -8.83 4.30 25.75
CA TYR A 245 -8.69 4.41 27.20
C TYR A 245 -9.93 3.96 27.98
N GLU A 246 -11.15 4.08 27.43
CA GLU A 246 -12.36 3.62 28.12
C GLU A 246 -12.39 2.08 28.19
N GLU A 247 -12.03 1.41 27.10
CA GLU A 247 -11.90 -0.04 27.01
C GLU A 247 -10.77 -0.55 27.91
N ALA A 248 -9.63 0.15 27.92
CA ALA A 248 -8.52 -0.15 28.82
C ALA A 248 -8.94 -0.07 30.28
N LEU A 249 -9.64 1.01 30.68
CA LEU A 249 -10.15 1.19 32.04
C LEU A 249 -11.07 0.04 32.45
N LYS A 250 -11.98 -0.37 31.55
CA LYS A 250 -12.90 -1.48 31.80
C LYS A 250 -12.16 -2.81 31.97
N SER A 251 -11.21 -3.11 31.09
CA SER A 251 -10.42 -4.34 31.17
C SER A 251 -9.53 -4.38 32.42
N PHE A 252 -8.88 -3.27 32.80
CA PHE A 252 -8.11 -3.22 34.04
C PHE A 252 -8.99 -3.29 35.28
N THR A 253 -10.22 -2.75 35.23
CA THR A 253 -11.20 -2.91 36.32
C THR A 253 -11.50 -4.38 36.58
N LEU A 254 -11.81 -5.15 35.54
CA LEU A 254 -12.05 -6.60 35.67
C LEU A 254 -10.84 -7.32 36.29
N SER A 255 -9.64 -7.04 35.78
CA SER A 255 -8.40 -7.63 36.33
C SER A 255 -8.14 -7.25 37.79
N ALA A 256 -8.39 -5.98 38.13
CA ALA A 256 -8.16 -5.46 39.48
C ALA A 256 -9.15 -6.04 40.51
N GLU A 257 -10.41 -6.18 40.11
CA GLU A 257 -11.50 -6.77 40.89
C GLU A 257 -11.31 -8.27 41.10
N ASP A 258 -10.77 -8.98 40.10
CA ASP A 258 -10.33 -10.39 40.23
C ASP A 258 -9.08 -10.55 41.12
N GLY A 259 -8.52 -9.45 41.61
CA GLY A 259 -7.44 -9.46 42.59
C GLY A 259 -6.04 -9.45 42.00
N TYR A 260 -5.87 -9.35 40.68
CA TYR A 260 -4.54 -9.37 40.08
C TYR A 260 -3.78 -8.07 40.32
N SER A 261 -2.63 -8.16 41.00
CA SER A 261 -1.84 -7.00 41.41
C SER A 261 -1.37 -6.10 40.26
N TRP A 262 -1.21 -6.64 39.04
CA TRP A 262 -0.87 -5.86 37.85
C TRP A 262 -2.07 -5.12 37.24
N GLY A 263 -3.27 -5.70 37.30
CA GLY A 263 -4.51 -5.01 36.95
C GLY A 263 -4.79 -3.86 37.91
N GLN A 264 -4.60 -4.11 39.21
CA GLN A 264 -4.71 -3.08 40.26
C GLN A 264 -3.70 -1.94 40.07
N LEU A 265 -2.44 -2.25 39.73
CA LEU A 265 -1.44 -1.25 39.36
C LEU A 265 -1.92 -0.38 38.20
N ASN A 266 -2.29 -1.01 37.08
CA ASN A 266 -2.67 -0.30 35.85
C ASN A 266 -3.92 0.55 36.06
N LEU A 267 -4.93 0.03 36.77
CA LEU A 267 -6.13 0.79 37.12
C LEU A 267 -5.81 1.99 38.01
N GLY A 268 -4.91 1.80 38.98
CA GLY A 268 -4.43 2.87 39.85
C GLY A 268 -3.79 4.01 39.07
N GLN A 269 -2.94 3.69 38.09
CA GLN A 269 -2.32 4.69 37.20
C GLN A 269 -3.35 5.43 36.35
N MET A 270 -4.34 4.73 35.78
CA MET A 270 -5.38 5.38 34.98
C MET A 270 -6.21 6.38 35.80
N TYR A 271 -6.51 6.07 37.07
CA TYR A 271 -7.17 7.03 37.96
C TYR A 271 -6.28 8.20 38.34
N ARG A 272 -4.97 7.99 38.54
CA ARG A 272 -4.03 9.09 38.81
C ARG A 272 -3.93 10.05 37.63
N ASP A 273 -3.82 9.50 36.42
CA ASP A 273 -3.52 10.26 35.22
C ASP A 273 -4.80 10.76 34.49
N GLY A 274 -5.98 10.31 34.91
CA GLY A 274 -7.25 10.69 34.27
C GLY A 274 -7.39 10.12 32.86
N GLN A 275 -6.88 8.92 32.63
CA GLN A 275 -6.96 8.26 31.32
C GLN A 275 -8.25 7.44 31.25
N GLY A 276 -9.13 7.77 30.30
CA GLY A 276 -10.45 7.13 30.18
C GLY A 276 -11.41 7.44 31.34
N THR A 277 -11.03 8.35 32.24
CA THR A 277 -11.81 8.79 33.40
C THR A 277 -11.30 10.15 33.90
N ASN A 278 -11.95 10.74 34.90
CA ASN A 278 -11.41 11.93 35.56
C ASN A 278 -10.35 11.53 36.58
N VAL A 279 -9.35 12.40 36.80
CA VAL A 279 -8.34 12.22 37.84
C VAL A 279 -9.02 11.97 39.20
N ASN A 280 -8.63 10.88 39.86
CA ASN A 280 -9.13 10.49 41.17
C ASN A 280 -8.00 9.84 41.99
N ASN A 281 -7.26 10.68 42.72
CA ASN A 281 -6.13 10.24 43.53
C ASN A 281 -6.52 9.31 44.69
N GLU A 282 -7.74 9.41 45.20
CA GLU A 282 -8.25 8.50 46.24
C GLU A 282 -8.36 7.07 45.70
N LYS A 283 -9.01 6.90 44.54
CA LYS A 283 -9.11 5.59 43.87
C LYS A 283 -7.75 5.10 43.39
N ALA A 284 -6.89 5.99 42.89
CA ALA A 284 -5.54 5.63 42.50
C ALA A 284 -4.77 5.04 43.70
N ALA A 285 -4.75 5.76 44.82
CA ALA A 285 -4.09 5.33 46.04
C ALA A 285 -4.66 4.01 46.58
N TYR A 286 -5.98 3.83 46.54
CA TYR A 286 -6.65 2.58 46.95
C TYR A 286 -6.15 1.37 46.13
N TRP A 287 -6.16 1.46 44.80
CA TRP A 287 -5.75 0.34 43.95
C TRP A 287 -4.24 0.07 43.98
N LEU A 288 -3.43 1.13 44.01
CA LEU A 288 -1.98 1.02 44.17
C LEU A 288 -1.60 0.40 45.52
N ASN A 289 -2.33 0.73 46.59
CA ASN A 289 -2.13 0.13 47.90
C ASN A 289 -2.48 -1.37 47.89
N LYS A 290 -3.60 -1.76 47.28
CA LYS A 290 -3.94 -3.19 47.12
C LYS A 290 -2.88 -3.97 46.35
N ALA A 291 -2.35 -3.41 45.27
CA ALA A 291 -1.27 -4.03 44.52
C ALA A 291 0.03 -4.12 45.36
N THR A 292 0.33 -3.09 46.15
CA THR A 292 1.49 -3.04 47.06
C THR A 292 1.41 -4.12 48.14
N LEU A 293 0.23 -4.33 48.74
CA LEU A 293 0.00 -5.37 49.76
C LEU A 293 0.19 -6.79 49.20
N GLN A 294 0.02 -6.97 47.89
CA GLN A 294 0.33 -8.22 47.19
C GLN A 294 1.81 -8.35 46.78
N GLY A 295 2.66 -7.42 47.20
CA GLY A 295 4.09 -7.42 46.89
C GLY A 295 4.43 -6.93 45.49
N ASN A 296 3.54 -6.21 44.80
CA ASN A 296 3.88 -5.61 43.50
C ASN A 296 4.89 -4.46 43.70
N PRO A 297 6.15 -4.60 43.23
CA PRO A 297 7.19 -3.62 43.49
C PRO A 297 6.96 -2.32 42.74
N LYS A 298 6.32 -2.35 41.55
CA LYS A 298 6.00 -1.12 40.81
C LYS A 298 4.90 -0.33 41.51
N ALA A 299 3.84 -1.01 41.97
CA ALA A 299 2.78 -0.34 42.72
C ALA A 299 3.29 0.34 43.98
N LYS A 300 4.26 -0.26 44.66
CA LYS A 300 4.91 0.36 45.83
C LYS A 300 5.59 1.70 45.49
N VAL A 301 6.30 1.75 44.36
CA VAL A 301 6.97 2.97 43.90
C VAL A 301 5.95 4.02 43.50
N GLU A 302 4.95 3.64 42.70
CA GLU A 302 3.91 4.54 42.19
C GLU A 302 3.03 5.09 43.33
N LEU A 303 2.73 4.27 44.34
CA LEU A 303 2.03 4.72 45.54
C LEU A 303 2.88 5.73 46.32
N ALA A 304 4.17 5.42 46.54
CA ALA A 304 5.06 6.32 47.25
C ALA A 304 5.15 7.68 46.56
N GLU A 305 5.26 7.70 45.22
CA GLU A 305 5.27 8.92 44.42
C GLU A 305 3.96 9.70 44.53
N LEU A 306 2.81 9.02 44.40
CA LEU A 306 1.49 9.65 44.59
C LEU A 306 1.39 10.34 45.96
N CYS A 307 1.85 9.65 47.02
CA CYS A 307 1.78 10.14 48.39
C CYS A 307 2.72 11.33 48.70
N LEU A 308 3.63 11.70 47.79
CA LEU A 308 4.38 12.95 47.90
C LEU A 308 3.50 14.18 47.62
N SER A 309 2.43 14.00 46.86
CA SER A 309 1.54 15.07 46.39
C SER A 309 0.10 14.96 46.92
N TYR A 310 -0.27 13.79 47.47
CA TYR A 310 -1.60 13.49 47.97
C TYR A 310 -1.53 12.86 49.37
N ASP A 311 -2.42 13.26 50.28
CA ASP A 311 -2.45 12.70 51.64
C ASP A 311 -2.98 11.26 51.66
N CYS A 312 -2.06 10.32 51.77
CA CYS A 312 -2.33 8.88 51.84
C CYS A 312 -2.52 8.35 53.27
N SER A 313 -2.53 9.21 54.30
CA SER A 313 -2.57 8.77 55.71
C SER A 313 -3.75 7.86 56.06
N LYS A 314 -4.84 7.92 55.29
CA LYS A 314 -6.08 7.16 55.49
C LYS A 314 -6.08 5.75 54.87
N LEU A 315 -5.00 5.35 54.17
CA LEU A 315 -4.94 4.04 53.50
C LEU A 315 -4.71 2.85 54.46
N ASN A 316 -4.24 3.09 55.68
CA ASN A 316 -3.88 2.07 56.67
C ASN A 316 -5.02 1.64 57.62
N THR A 317 -6.26 2.06 57.35
CA THR A 317 -7.40 1.89 58.29
C THR A 317 -8.39 0.78 57.94
N GLN A 318 -8.04 -0.17 57.06
CA GLN A 318 -8.89 -1.33 56.75
C GLN A 318 -8.10 -2.64 56.74
#